data_AF-A0A2T9K2Q4-F1
#
_entry.id   AF-A0A2T9K2Q4-F1
#
_cell.length_a   1.000
_cell.length_b   1.000
_cell.length_c   1.000
_cell.angle_alpha   90.00
_cell.angle_beta   90.00
_cell.angle_gamma   90.00
#
_symmetry.space_group_name_H-M   'P 1'
#
loop_
_entity.id
_entity.type
_entity.pdbx_description
1 polymer ?
#
loop_
_entity_poly.entity_id
_entity_poly.type
_entity_poly.pdbx_seq_one_letter_code
_entity_poly.pdbx_strand_id
1 'polypeptide(L)'
;MLFLMNDVVLSLDAAELSPPMTRDRFAALSLNFVAELGKELYAEEPLLHHKQVEKAKRLAALIIAKAPEINAVLFIAPARGCLIEQVQVRYAQIGLEVMGALHQRQKAGQLTNLEADRQVWRRLAA
;
A
#
# COMPACT_ATOMS: atom_id res chain seq x y z
N MET A 1 12.57 4.32 -1.96
CA MET A 1 11.60 4.77 -0.94
C MET A 1 10.96 3.55 -0.28
N LEU A 2 10.68 3.60 1.02
CA LEU A 2 9.92 2.55 1.71
C LEU A 2 8.44 2.90 1.77
N PHE A 3 7.57 1.90 1.59
CA PHE A 3 6.12 2.06 1.64
C PHE A 3 5.48 0.85 2.30
N LEU A 4 4.60 1.05 3.29
CA LEU A 4 3.91 -0.04 3.97
C LEU A 4 2.60 -0.38 3.23
N MET A 5 2.51 -1.59 2.68
CA MET A 5 1.30 -2.13 2.07
C MET A 5 0.76 -3.24 2.98
N ASN A 6 -0.34 -2.95 3.69
CA ASN A 6 -0.92 -3.79 4.74
C ASN A 6 0.13 -4.11 5.83
N ASP A 7 0.79 -5.26 5.73
CA ASP A 7 1.81 -5.75 6.66
C ASP A 7 3.17 -5.99 5.99
N VAL A 8 3.36 -5.53 4.75
CA VAL A 8 4.61 -5.66 3.99
C VAL A 8 5.21 -4.29 3.70
N VAL A 9 6.47 -4.10 4.09
CA VAL A 9 7.27 -2.95 3.70
C VAL A 9 7.88 -3.20 2.31
N LEU A 10 7.37 -2.46 1.33
CA LEU A 10 7.87 -2.44 -0.04
C LEU A 10 9.06 -1.48 -0.15
N SER A 11 10.11 -1.92 -0.84
CA SER A 11 11.18 -1.04 -1.32
C SER A 11 10.89 -0.69 -2.77
N LEU A 12 10.67 0.60 -3.02
CA LEU A 12 10.38 1.17 -4.34
C LEU A 12 11.60 1.92 -4.84
N ASP A 13 12.01 1.64 -6.08
CA ASP A 13 13.10 2.39 -6.70
C ASP A 13 12.58 3.72 -7.23
N ALA A 14 13.36 4.79 -7.04
CA ALA A 14 12.96 6.13 -7.46
C ALA A 14 12.72 6.23 -8.99
N ALA A 15 13.41 5.39 -9.76
CA ALA A 15 13.20 5.27 -11.20
C ALA A 15 11.84 4.64 -11.55
N GLU A 16 11.31 3.74 -10.71
CA GLU A 16 10.00 3.11 -10.90
C GLU A 16 8.84 4.02 -10.49
N LEU A 17 9.10 5.00 -9.62
CA LEU A 17 8.13 6.02 -9.19
C LEU A 17 7.82 7.05 -10.30
N SER A 18 8.60 7.07 -11.39
CA SER A 18 8.37 7.93 -12.55
C SER A 18 8.14 7.07 -13.79
N PRO A 19 6.88 6.77 -14.17
CA PRO A 19 6.61 6.01 -15.38
C PRO A 19 7.17 6.74 -16.62
N PRO A 20 7.98 6.08 -17.48
CA PRO A 20 8.35 6.64 -18.77
C PRO A 20 7.11 6.63 -19.67
N MET A 21 6.74 7.80 -20.20
CA MET A 21 5.80 7.99 -21.31
C MET A 21 4.33 7.56 -21.06
N THR A 22 3.58 8.31 -20.25
CA THR A 22 2.19 8.78 -20.55
C THR A 22 1.80 9.84 -19.50
N ARG A 23 2.53 10.95 -19.40
CA ARG A 23 2.33 11.96 -18.33
C ARG A 23 0.89 12.48 -18.27
N ASP A 24 0.22 12.66 -19.40
CA ASP A 24 -1.11 13.30 -19.44
C ASP A 24 -2.25 12.38 -18.94
N ARG A 25 -2.26 11.10 -19.34
CA ARG A 25 -3.29 10.15 -18.85
C ARG A 25 -3.10 9.84 -17.37
N PHE A 26 -1.85 9.74 -16.92
CA PHE A 26 -1.57 9.51 -15.50
C PHE A 26 -1.85 10.76 -14.68
N ALA A 27 -1.55 11.97 -15.16
CA ALA A 27 -1.85 13.22 -14.45
C ALA A 27 -3.36 13.34 -14.13
N ALA A 28 -4.23 12.91 -15.05
CA ALA A 28 -5.68 12.96 -14.89
C ALA A 28 -6.24 12.02 -13.81
N LEU A 29 -5.50 10.99 -13.38
CA LEU A 29 -5.99 10.07 -12.35
C LEU A 29 -6.05 10.76 -10.98
N SER A 30 -7.18 10.66 -10.30
CA SER A 30 -7.32 11.11 -8.91
C SER A 30 -6.83 10.02 -7.94
N LEU A 31 -6.52 10.39 -6.70
CA LEU A 31 -6.25 9.41 -5.65
C LEU A 31 -7.44 8.45 -5.43
N ASN A 32 -8.67 8.94 -5.58
CA ASN A 32 -9.88 8.11 -5.49
C ASN A 32 -9.93 7.03 -6.58
N PHE A 33 -9.51 7.36 -7.81
CA PHE A 33 -9.42 6.35 -8.87
C PHE A 33 -8.39 5.26 -8.53
N VAL A 34 -7.23 5.66 -7.99
CA VAL A 34 -6.21 4.69 -7.54
C VAL A 34 -6.72 3.84 -6.38
N ALA A 35 -7.54 4.42 -5.49
CA ALA A 35 -8.19 3.69 -4.41
C ALA A 35 -9.14 2.60 -4.93
N GLU A 36 -10.01 2.93 -5.90
CA GLU A 36 -10.93 1.96 -6.51
C GLU A 36 -10.19 0.85 -7.26
N LEU A 37 -9.13 1.19 -8.01
CA LEU A 37 -8.24 0.19 -8.61
C LEU A 37 -7.63 -0.74 -7.54
N GLY A 38 -7.18 -0.18 -6.42
CA GLY A 38 -6.68 -0.97 -5.30
C GLY A 38 -7.74 -1.91 -4.72
N LYS A 39 -8.98 -1.42 -4.55
CA LYS A 39 -10.10 -2.22 -4.05
C LYS A 39 -10.43 -3.39 -5.00
N GLU A 40 -10.44 -3.15 -6.31
CA GLU A 40 -10.61 -4.21 -7.31
C GLU A 40 -9.54 -5.31 -7.17
N LEU A 41 -8.27 -4.91 -7.11
CA LEU A 41 -7.16 -5.87 -6.97
C LEU A 41 -7.23 -6.68 -5.68
N TYR A 42 -7.64 -6.07 -4.57
CA TYR A 42 -7.75 -6.74 -3.28
C TYR A 42 -9.05 -7.56 -3.13
N ALA A 43 -10.11 -7.20 -3.83
CA ALA A 43 -11.29 -8.05 -3.98
C ALA A 43 -10.91 -9.36 -4.70
N GLU A 44 -10.12 -9.27 -5.77
CA GLU A 44 -9.63 -10.45 -6.51
C GLU A 44 -8.63 -11.28 -5.69
N GLU A 45 -7.65 -10.64 -5.03
CA GLU A 45 -6.63 -11.30 -4.22
C GLU A 45 -6.36 -10.53 -2.91
N PRO A 46 -6.99 -10.92 -1.78
CA PRO A 46 -6.83 -10.23 -0.50
C PRO A 46 -5.40 -10.17 0.03
N LEU A 47 -4.53 -11.10 -0.41
CA LEU A 47 -3.10 -11.14 -0.05
C LEU A 47 -2.20 -10.70 -1.21
N LEU A 48 -2.67 -9.73 -2.02
CA LEU A 48 -1.95 -9.23 -3.21
C LEU A 48 -0.50 -8.85 -2.89
N HIS A 49 -0.29 -8.18 -1.76
CA HIS A 49 1.03 -7.71 -1.31
C HIS A 49 2.01 -8.84 -0.98
N HIS A 50 1.54 -10.05 -0.69
CA HIS A 50 2.40 -11.23 -0.52
C HIS A 50 2.56 -12.02 -1.81
N LYS A 51 1.50 -12.15 -2.62
CA LYS A 51 1.48 -13.05 -3.78
C LYS A 51 1.91 -12.41 -5.09
N GLN A 52 1.70 -11.11 -5.24
CA GLN A 52 1.94 -10.36 -6.47
C GLN A 52 2.64 -9.03 -6.13
N VAL A 53 3.79 -9.11 -5.47
CA VAL A 53 4.56 -7.98 -4.94
C VAL A 53 4.78 -6.87 -5.97
N GLU A 54 5.08 -7.21 -7.22
CA GLU A 54 5.29 -6.24 -8.29
C GLU A 54 4.01 -5.43 -8.63
N LYS A 55 2.83 -6.05 -8.56
CA LYS A 55 1.56 -5.30 -8.70
C LYS A 55 1.34 -4.39 -7.50
N ALA A 56 1.64 -4.86 -6.29
CA ALA A 56 1.55 -4.05 -5.08
C ALA A 56 2.50 -2.84 -5.12
N LYS A 57 3.74 -3.01 -5.61
CA LYS A 57 4.70 -1.92 -5.82
C LYS A 57 4.17 -0.88 -6.81
N ARG A 58 3.62 -1.31 -7.94
CA ARG A 58 3.00 -0.39 -8.93
C ARG A 58 1.84 0.39 -8.31
N LEU A 59 0.97 -0.27 -7.55
CA LEU A 59 -0.12 0.40 -6.83
C LEU A 59 0.43 1.44 -5.82
N ALA A 60 1.46 1.07 -5.05
CA ALA A 60 2.12 2.00 -4.13
C ALA A 60 2.74 3.21 -4.85
N ALA A 61 3.39 2.99 -6.00
CA ALA A 61 3.95 4.05 -6.83
C ALA A 61 2.85 5.02 -7.33
N LEU A 62 1.68 4.50 -7.72
CA LEU A 62 0.53 5.33 -8.09
C LEU A 62 0.01 6.15 -6.92
N ILE A 63 -0.08 5.57 -5.72
CA ILE A 63 -0.51 6.28 -4.51
C ILE A 63 0.47 7.44 -4.22
N ILE A 64 1.77 7.17 -4.18
CA ILE A 64 2.81 8.18 -3.93
C ILE A 64 2.77 9.30 -4.98
N ALA A 65 2.60 8.94 -6.26
CA ALA A 65 2.52 9.93 -7.34
C ALA A 65 1.29 10.86 -7.20
N LYS A 66 0.25 10.44 -6.47
CA LYS A 66 -0.98 11.21 -6.26
C LYS A 66 -1.08 11.89 -4.92
N ALA A 67 -0.41 11.36 -3.91
CA ALA A 67 -0.35 11.89 -2.56
C ALA A 67 1.04 11.56 -1.97
N PRO A 68 2.07 12.39 -2.25
CA PRO A 68 3.45 12.12 -1.86
C PRO A 68 3.68 12.00 -0.34
N GLU A 69 2.79 12.57 0.47
CA GLU A 69 2.78 12.47 1.93
C GLU A 69 2.34 11.09 2.44
N ILE A 70 1.62 10.31 1.64
CA ILE A 70 1.18 8.96 1.99
C ILE A 70 2.32 7.98 1.74
N ASN A 71 2.73 7.26 2.78
CA ASN A 71 3.73 6.21 2.69
C ASN A 71 3.25 4.87 3.25
N ALA A 72 1.95 4.75 3.50
CA ALA A 72 1.32 3.52 3.92
C ALA A 72 -0.15 3.42 3.50
N VAL A 73 -0.59 2.22 3.14
CA VAL A 73 -2.00 1.91 2.86
C VAL A 73 -2.38 0.53 3.41
N LEU A 74 -3.62 0.42 3.85
CA LEU A 74 -4.24 -0.82 4.31
C LEU A 74 -5.50 -1.07 3.48
N PHE A 75 -5.53 -2.20 2.78
CA PHE A 75 -6.72 -2.74 2.13
C PHE A 75 -7.27 -3.92 2.93
N ILE A 76 -8.56 -3.89 3.26
CA ILE A 76 -9.25 -4.97 4.00
C ILE A 76 -10.35 -5.53 3.11
N ALA A 77 -10.11 -6.69 2.51
CA ALA A 77 -11.12 -7.46 1.79
C ALA A 77 -11.65 -8.58 2.70
N PRO A 78 -12.97 -8.69 2.93
CA PRO A 78 -13.54 -9.70 3.83
C PRO A 78 -13.37 -11.14 3.31
N ALA A 79 -13.33 -11.30 1.98
CA ALA A 79 -13.10 -12.58 1.34
C ALA A 79 -12.55 -12.37 -0.09
N ARG A 80 -11.96 -13.43 -0.65
CA ARG A 80 -11.62 -13.47 -2.09
C ARG A 80 -12.90 -13.44 -2.92
N GLY A 81 -12.92 -12.63 -3.98
CA GLY A 81 -14.07 -12.46 -4.86
C GLY A 81 -15.22 -11.67 -4.23
N CYS A 82 -14.97 -10.95 -3.13
CA CYS A 82 -15.98 -10.06 -2.54
C CYS A 82 -16.31 -8.90 -3.49
N LEU A 83 -17.41 -8.19 -3.19
CA LEU A 83 -17.75 -6.98 -3.94
C LEU A 83 -16.72 -5.90 -3.65
N ILE A 84 -16.37 -5.11 -4.67
CA ILE A 84 -15.39 -4.01 -4.57
C ILE A 84 -15.77 -3.06 -3.41
N GLU A 85 -17.06 -2.76 -3.26
CA GLU A 85 -17.57 -1.87 -2.20
C GLU A 85 -17.39 -2.42 -0.78
N GLN A 86 -17.17 -3.72 -0.62
CA GLN A 86 -16.86 -4.34 0.68
C GLN A 86 -15.38 -4.21 1.05
N VAL A 87 -14.51 -3.83 0.11
CA VAL A 87 -13.09 -3.63 0.37
C VAL A 87 -12.88 -2.26 0.99
N GLN A 88 -12.41 -2.23 2.23
CA GLN A 88 -12.08 -0.98 2.91
C GLN A 88 -10.65 -0.54 2.59
N VAL A 89 -10.43 0.77 2.54
CA VAL A 89 -9.11 1.38 2.31
C VAL A 89 -8.81 2.39 3.39
N ARG A 90 -7.60 2.35 3.95
CA ARG A 90 -7.09 3.35 4.90
C ARG A 90 -5.69 3.78 4.47
N TYR A 91 -5.43 5.07 4.52
CA TYR A 91 -4.12 5.65 4.26
C TYR A 91 -3.47 6.14 5.53
N ALA A 92 -2.14 6.19 5.55
CA ALA A 92 -1.38 6.76 6.65
C ALA A 92 -0.08 7.39 6.19
N GLN A 93 0.40 8.32 7.01
CA GLN A 93 1.76 8.83 6.99
C GLN A 93 2.48 8.32 8.24
N ILE A 94 3.54 7.56 8.02
CA ILE A 94 4.35 6.93 9.06
C ILE A 94 5.69 7.64 9.14
N GLY A 95 6.14 7.96 10.36
CA GLY A 95 7.46 8.53 10.59
C GLY A 95 8.60 7.58 10.20
N LEU A 96 9.75 8.15 9.84
CA LEU A 96 10.91 7.40 9.35
C LEU A 96 11.37 6.31 10.32
N GLU A 97 11.37 6.60 11.63
CA GLU A 97 11.78 5.65 12.67
C GLU A 97 10.88 4.41 12.71
N VAL A 98 9.55 4.61 12.66
CA VAL A 98 8.58 3.52 12.67
C VAL A 98 8.71 2.70 11.37
N MET A 99 8.80 3.36 10.21
CA MET A 99 9.01 2.68 8.94
C MET A 99 10.31 1.86 8.92
N GLY A 100 11.40 2.42 9.45
CA GLY A 100 12.68 1.73 9.59
C GLY A 100 12.60 0.51 10.50
N ALA A 101 11.91 0.63 11.64
CA ALA A 101 11.68 -0.48 12.56
C ALA A 101 10.85 -1.61 11.93
N LEU A 102 9.80 -1.28 11.18
CA LEU A 102 9.01 -2.27 10.43
C LEU A 102 9.87 -2.98 9.37
N HIS A 103 10.69 -2.23 8.63
CA HIS A 103 11.57 -2.79 7.61
C HIS A 103 12.61 -3.76 8.19
N GLN A 104 13.21 -3.41 9.34
CA GLN A 104 14.15 -4.30 10.02
C GLN A 104 13.48 -5.59 10.51
N ARG A 105 12.28 -5.49 11.10
CA ARG A 105 11.52 -6.68 11.50
C ARG A 105 11.17 -7.56 10.30
N GLN A 106 10.81 -6.97 9.17
CA GLN A 106 10.55 -7.74 7.95
C GLN A 106 11.80 -8.50 7.48
N LYS A 107 12.98 -7.85 7.48
CA LYS A 107 14.24 -8.51 7.14
C LYS A 107 14.59 -9.66 8.09
N ALA A 108 14.19 -9.54 9.35
CA ALA A 108 14.34 -10.61 10.34
C ALA A 108 13.25 -11.71 10.24
N GLY A 109 12.28 -11.59 9.33
CA GLY A 109 11.15 -12.51 9.22
C GLY A 109 10.13 -12.39 10.36
N GLN A 110 10.15 -11.28 11.09
CA GLN A 110 9.34 -11.07 12.30
C GLN A 110 8.13 -10.18 12.06
N LEU A 111 8.10 -9.40 10.98
CA LEU A 111 6.96 -8.52 10.69
C LEU A 111 5.73 -9.36 10.32
N THR A 112 4.72 -9.31 11.19
CA THR A 112 3.41 -9.96 10.98
C THR A 112 2.30 -8.92 10.84
N ASN A 113 1.14 -9.33 10.31
CA ASN A 113 -0.07 -8.51 10.29
C ASN A 113 -0.41 -7.93 11.67
N LEU A 114 -0.32 -8.74 12.74
CA LEU A 114 -0.58 -8.26 14.11
C LEU A 114 0.41 -7.18 14.55
N GLU A 115 1.68 -7.29 14.16
CA GLU A 115 2.69 -6.28 14.50
C GLU A 115 2.48 -4.98 13.73
N ALA A 116 2.17 -5.06 12.43
CA ALA A 116 1.83 -3.90 11.61
C ALA A 116 0.58 -3.19 12.15
N ASP A 117 -0.45 -3.96 12.50
CA ASP A 117 -1.69 -3.47 13.11
C ASP A 117 -1.43 -2.71 14.42
N ARG A 118 -0.63 -3.28 15.33
CA ARG A 118 -0.30 -2.63 16.62
C ARG A 118 0.52 -1.35 16.46
N GLN A 119 1.44 -1.31 15.51
CA GLN A 119 2.36 -0.18 15.36
C GLN A 119 1.81 0.95 14.51
N VAL A 120 0.90 0.64 13.59
CA VAL A 120 0.39 1.59 12.60
C VAL A 120 -1.13 1.68 12.66
N TRP A 121 -1.85 0.59 12.39
CA TRP A 121 -3.27 0.67 12.04
C TRP A 121 -4.21 0.92 13.22
N ARG A 122 -3.91 0.38 14.41
CA ARG A 122 -4.66 0.67 15.65
C ARG A 122 -4.36 2.05 16.22
N ARG A 123 -3.12 2.53 16.09
CA ARG A 123 -2.74 3.87 16.59
C ARG A 123 -3.48 5.00 15.88
N LEU A 124 -3.98 4.73 14.67
CA LEU A 124 -4.76 5.66 13.86
C LEU A 124 -6.28 5.51 14.04
N ALA A 125 -6.74 4.61 14.91
CA ALA A 125 -8.16 4.38 15.20
C ALA A 125 -8.56 4.86 16.61
N ALA A 126 -7.61 5.35 17.41
CA ALA A 126 -7.79 5.97 18.72
C ALA A 126 -7.58 7.48 18.62
#